data_AF-A0A4P7GQF9-F1
#
_entry.id   AF-A0A4P7GQF9-F1
#
_cell.length_a   1.000
_cell.length_b   1.000
_cell.length_c   1.000
_cell.angle_alpha   90.00
_cell.angle_beta   90.00
_cell.angle_gamma   90.00
#
_symmetry.space_group_name_H-M   'P 1'
#
loop_
_entity.id
_entity.type
_entity.pdbx_description
1 polymer ?
#
loop_
_entity_poly.entity_id
_entity_poly.type
_entity_poly.pdbx_seq_one_letter_code
_entity_poly.pdbx_strand_id
1 'polypeptide(L)'
;MRSWGFLVSRRWVAFALVVALLAWLAWWLGEWQFGRLEDRKARNAIIERNETAPVAPVADLVSEGGEVAVDDEWRVVTATGTYAVEDTVIVRYRTRDGASGVDVVVPLVTGDGTALLVDRGWVAADNRGTDAGDVPAPPEGEVTVTGWLRRDATGDSTAVTDQSTRSISSERIGEALDLPVYGGFVDLRSEDPEPDQPLARAELPELDNGPHFFYGLQWWFFGLLAVGGFGYLAWDERRGSPGRRGGRGGAPDDTGQTVRIMPPSTGTITPVTNDAAGDSRKAATRPNSSGSP
;
A
#
# COMPACT_ATOMS: atom_id res chain seq x y z
N MET A 1 -57.17 10.97 7.55
CA MET A 1 -55.78 10.63 7.14
C MET A 1 -54.98 11.92 7.12
N ARG A 2 -53.86 12.05 7.84
CA ARG A 2 -53.06 13.29 7.82
C ARG A 2 -52.45 13.50 6.43
N SER A 3 -52.47 14.75 5.95
CA SER A 3 -51.90 15.13 4.66
C SER A 3 -50.36 15.11 4.71
N TRP A 4 -49.71 14.88 3.57
CA TRP A 4 -48.24 14.92 3.44
C TRP A 4 -47.64 16.34 3.58
N GLY A 5 -48.44 17.35 3.93
CA GLY A 5 -48.03 18.76 3.95
C GLY A 5 -46.88 19.08 4.92
N PHE A 6 -46.63 18.23 5.92
CA PHE A 6 -45.51 18.41 6.85
C PHE A 6 -44.13 18.25 6.17
N LEU A 7 -44.04 17.52 5.04
CA LEU A 7 -42.81 17.36 4.27
C LEU A 7 -42.28 18.68 3.69
N VAL A 8 -43.18 19.66 3.49
CA VAL A 8 -42.84 21.00 2.98
C VAL A 8 -42.37 21.93 4.10
N SER A 9 -42.42 21.49 5.36
CA SER A 9 -41.88 22.30 6.47
C SER A 9 -40.36 22.47 6.34
N ARG A 10 -39.85 23.63 6.76
CA ARG A 10 -38.40 23.96 6.70
C ARG A 10 -37.50 22.87 7.26
N ARG A 11 -37.94 22.20 8.34
CA ARG A 11 -37.21 21.08 8.97
C ARG A 11 -37.10 19.88 8.04
N TRP A 12 -38.22 19.45 7.44
CA TRP A 12 -38.25 18.28 6.57
C TRP A 12 -37.58 18.54 5.22
N VAL A 13 -37.68 19.75 4.68
CA VAL A 13 -36.95 20.16 3.49
C VAL A 13 -35.44 20.16 3.75
N ALA A 14 -34.98 20.79 4.84
CA ALA A 14 -33.55 20.78 5.18
C ALA A 14 -33.03 19.35 5.40
N PHE A 15 -33.82 18.50 6.08
CA PHE A 15 -33.46 17.10 6.27
C PHE A 15 -33.39 16.32 4.95
N ALA A 16 -34.36 16.52 4.06
CA ALA A 16 -34.36 15.90 2.73
C ALA A 16 -33.14 16.32 1.90
N LEU A 17 -32.75 17.60 1.95
CA LEU A 17 -31.55 18.09 1.27
C LEU A 17 -30.27 17.43 1.81
N VAL A 18 -30.16 17.28 3.13
CA VAL A 18 -29.03 16.59 3.75
C VAL A 18 -28.99 15.12 3.34
N VAL A 19 -30.13 14.43 3.36
CA VAL A 19 -30.21 13.02 2.93
C VAL A 19 -29.87 12.88 1.45
N ALA A 20 -30.36 13.79 0.60
CA ALA A 20 -30.04 13.79 -0.83
C ALA A 20 -28.54 14.00 -1.07
N LEU A 21 -27.92 14.94 -0.34
CA LEU A 21 -26.48 15.17 -0.40
C LEU A 21 -25.68 13.92 0.04
N LEU A 22 -26.06 13.30 1.16
CA LEU A 22 -25.40 12.09 1.64
C LEU A 22 -25.56 10.92 0.68
N ALA A 23 -26.75 10.73 0.11
CA ALA A 23 -27.01 9.69 -0.88
C ALA A 23 -26.19 9.92 -2.15
N TRP A 24 -26.09 11.17 -2.62
CA TRP A 24 -25.26 11.53 -3.77
C TRP A 24 -23.76 11.29 -3.49
N LEU A 25 -23.26 11.71 -2.33
CA LEU A 25 -21.87 11.45 -1.92
C LEU A 25 -21.59 9.96 -1.87
N ALA A 26 -22.48 9.18 -1.26
CA ALA A 26 -22.34 7.73 -1.15
C ALA A 26 -22.35 7.06 -2.54
N TRP A 27 -23.20 7.51 -3.47
CA TRP A 27 -23.17 7.04 -4.86
C TRP A 27 -21.82 7.35 -5.53
N TRP A 28 -21.35 8.60 -5.44
CA TRP A 28 -20.08 9.04 -6.02
C TRP A 28 -18.87 8.28 -5.45
N LEU A 29 -18.83 8.05 -4.14
CA LEU A 29 -17.82 7.22 -3.48
C LEU A 29 -17.85 5.77 -3.96
N GLY A 30 -19.05 5.23 -4.23
CA GLY A 30 -19.19 3.91 -4.83
C GLY A 30 -18.61 3.85 -6.23
N GLU A 31 -18.95 4.80 -7.10
CA GLU A 31 -18.37 4.90 -8.46
C GLU A 31 -16.84 5.04 -8.42
N TRP A 32 -16.32 5.85 -7.51
CA TRP A 32 -14.87 5.98 -7.31
C TRP A 32 -14.21 4.65 -6.96
N GLN A 33 -14.82 3.83 -6.09
CA GLN A 33 -14.30 2.49 -5.76
C GLN A 33 -14.33 1.55 -6.97
N PHE A 34 -15.36 1.61 -7.81
CA PHE A 34 -15.42 0.82 -9.05
C PHE A 34 -14.37 1.27 -10.08
N GLY A 35 -14.13 2.56 -10.22
CA GLY A 35 -13.01 3.06 -11.05
C GLY A 35 -11.65 2.52 -10.57
N ARG A 36 -11.40 2.53 -9.25
CA ARG A 36 -10.17 1.95 -8.67
C ARG A 36 -10.05 0.44 -8.93
N LEU A 37 -11.18 -0.28 -8.92
CA LEU A 37 -11.23 -1.69 -9.28
C LEU A 37 -10.88 -1.92 -10.77
N GLU A 38 -11.40 -1.09 -11.67
CA GLU A 38 -11.08 -1.16 -13.09
C GLU A 38 -9.60 -0.88 -13.35
N ASP A 39 -9.01 0.14 -12.72
CA ASP A 39 -7.56 0.40 -12.79
C ASP A 39 -6.73 -0.81 -12.33
N ARG A 40 -7.16 -1.47 -11.23
CA ARG A 40 -6.50 -2.66 -10.69
C ARG A 40 -6.57 -3.81 -11.69
N LYS A 41 -7.76 -4.07 -12.26
CA LYS A 41 -7.96 -5.11 -13.28
C LYS A 41 -7.14 -4.85 -14.53
N ALA A 42 -7.09 -3.62 -15.02
CA ALA A 42 -6.33 -3.25 -16.19
C ALA A 42 -4.83 -3.54 -15.99
N ARG A 43 -4.26 -3.16 -14.84
CA ARG A 43 -2.88 -3.48 -14.51
C ARG A 43 -2.64 -4.99 -14.38
N ASN A 44 -3.52 -5.72 -13.68
CA ASN A 44 -3.36 -7.16 -13.51
C ASN A 44 -3.41 -7.88 -14.87
N ALA A 45 -4.29 -7.43 -15.78
CA ALA A 45 -4.37 -7.99 -17.13
C ALA A 45 -3.08 -7.79 -17.95
N ILE A 46 -2.36 -6.67 -17.76
CA ILE A 46 -1.03 -6.46 -18.37
C ILE A 46 -0.05 -7.51 -17.84
N ILE A 47 -0.01 -7.71 -16.51
CA ILE A 47 0.89 -8.68 -15.87
C ILE A 47 0.60 -10.10 -16.36
N GLU A 48 -0.66 -10.54 -16.32
CA GLU A 48 -1.08 -11.88 -16.75
C GLU A 48 -0.75 -12.15 -18.22
N ARG A 49 -1.02 -11.18 -19.09
CA ARG A 49 -0.71 -11.26 -20.52
C ARG A 49 0.80 -11.37 -20.74
N ASN A 50 1.58 -10.53 -20.08
CA ASN A 50 3.00 -10.40 -20.35
C ASN A 50 3.83 -11.51 -19.72
N GLU A 51 3.38 -12.08 -18.60
CA GLU A 51 4.00 -13.23 -17.95
C GLU A 51 3.88 -14.51 -18.80
N THR A 52 2.80 -14.64 -19.57
CA THR A 52 2.53 -15.83 -20.39
C THR A 52 3.00 -15.67 -21.84
N ALA A 53 3.41 -14.48 -22.25
CA ALA A 53 3.87 -14.21 -23.60
C ALA A 53 5.30 -14.79 -23.84
N PRO A 54 5.66 -15.16 -25.08
CA PRO A 54 6.95 -15.79 -25.37
C PRO A 54 8.14 -14.92 -24.96
N VAL A 55 9.18 -15.47 -24.31
CA VAL A 55 10.36 -14.68 -23.90
C VAL A 55 10.97 -13.97 -25.11
N ALA A 56 11.30 -12.68 -24.97
CA ALA A 56 11.88 -11.86 -26.03
C ALA A 56 13.24 -11.29 -25.61
N PRO A 57 14.19 -11.09 -26.54
CA PRO A 57 15.37 -10.27 -26.28
C PRO A 57 14.99 -8.86 -25.81
N VAL A 58 15.69 -8.31 -24.81
CA VAL A 58 15.38 -6.96 -24.29
C VAL A 58 15.48 -5.88 -25.39
N ALA A 59 16.44 -6.02 -26.30
CA ALA A 59 16.69 -5.08 -27.39
C ALA A 59 15.54 -5.00 -28.41
N ASP A 60 14.64 -6.00 -28.44
CA ASP A 60 13.46 -5.98 -29.31
C ASP A 60 12.33 -5.09 -28.76
N LEU A 61 12.37 -4.76 -27.46
CA LEU A 61 11.33 -4.01 -26.77
C LEU A 61 11.78 -2.61 -26.36
N VAL A 62 13.06 -2.44 -26.04
CA VAL A 62 13.60 -1.17 -25.55
C VAL A 62 14.97 -0.90 -26.16
N SER A 63 15.19 0.36 -26.54
CA SER A 63 16.48 0.86 -27.00
C SER A 63 17.26 1.53 -25.88
N GLU A 64 18.54 1.80 -26.13
CA GLU A 64 19.35 2.72 -25.32
C GLU A 64 18.62 4.06 -25.14
N GLY A 65 18.54 4.55 -23.90
CA GLY A 65 17.85 5.80 -23.54
C GLY A 65 16.36 5.84 -23.84
N GLY A 66 15.76 4.70 -24.23
CA GLY A 66 14.33 4.59 -24.52
C GLY A 66 13.47 4.55 -23.25
N GLU A 67 12.16 4.45 -23.42
CA GLU A 67 11.23 4.21 -22.32
C GLU A 67 10.51 2.88 -22.51
N VAL A 68 10.29 2.15 -21.42
CA VAL A 68 9.45 0.95 -21.43
C VAL A 68 7.99 1.37 -21.55
N ALA A 69 7.32 0.90 -22.60
CA ALA A 69 5.90 1.14 -22.80
C ALA A 69 5.07 0.53 -21.66
N VAL A 70 3.94 1.17 -21.32
CA VAL A 70 3.02 0.69 -20.28
C VAL A 70 2.58 -0.76 -20.55
N ASP A 71 2.34 -1.10 -21.81
CA ASP A 71 1.89 -2.41 -22.23
C ASP A 71 2.97 -3.48 -22.23
N ASP A 72 4.25 -3.11 -22.13
CA ASP A 72 5.40 -4.02 -22.07
C ASP A 72 5.95 -4.21 -20.66
N GLU A 73 5.43 -3.49 -19.66
CA GLU A 73 5.80 -3.74 -18.26
C GLU A 73 5.40 -5.19 -17.88
N TRP A 74 6.28 -5.89 -17.17
CA TRP A 74 6.17 -7.31 -16.82
C TRP A 74 6.41 -8.29 -17.97
N ARG A 75 6.87 -7.82 -19.14
CA ARG A 75 7.27 -8.72 -20.22
C ARG A 75 8.49 -9.51 -19.81
N VAL A 76 8.43 -10.84 -19.99
CA VAL A 76 9.58 -11.71 -19.74
C VAL A 76 10.61 -11.50 -20.84
N VAL A 77 11.77 -10.97 -20.45
CA VAL A 77 12.86 -10.64 -21.37
C VAL A 77 14.12 -11.43 -21.04
N THR A 78 14.98 -11.57 -22.04
CA THR A 78 16.33 -12.14 -21.89
C THR A 78 17.40 -11.20 -22.44
N ALA A 79 18.58 -11.23 -21.82
CA ALA A 79 19.76 -10.54 -22.28
C ALA A 79 21.01 -11.34 -21.90
N THR A 80 22.06 -11.21 -22.70
CA THR A 80 23.36 -11.86 -22.46
C THR A 80 24.44 -10.80 -22.43
N GLY A 81 25.30 -10.84 -21.42
CA GLY A 81 26.36 -9.86 -21.22
C GLY A 81 27.27 -10.20 -20.05
N THR A 82 28.08 -9.25 -19.60
CA THR A 82 28.93 -9.40 -18.41
C THR A 82 28.52 -8.36 -17.37
N TYR A 83 28.41 -8.77 -16.11
CA TYR A 83 28.08 -7.84 -15.04
C TYR A 83 29.23 -6.86 -14.77
N ALA A 84 28.92 -5.56 -14.77
CA ALA A 84 29.83 -4.51 -14.31
C ALA A 84 29.76 -4.41 -12.79
N VAL A 85 30.46 -5.31 -12.09
CA VAL A 85 30.36 -5.47 -10.63
C VAL A 85 30.74 -4.19 -9.87
N GLU A 86 31.75 -3.46 -10.35
CA GLU A 86 32.19 -2.19 -9.76
C GLU A 86 31.12 -1.09 -9.85
N ASP A 87 30.15 -1.25 -10.76
CA ASP A 87 29.04 -0.32 -11.00
C ASP A 87 27.75 -0.75 -10.28
N THR A 88 27.86 -1.64 -9.28
CA THR A 88 26.73 -2.09 -8.48
C THR A 88 26.06 -0.93 -7.74
N VAL A 89 24.74 -0.84 -7.85
CA VAL A 89 23.92 0.17 -7.19
C VAL A 89 23.04 -0.46 -6.10
N ILE A 90 23.07 0.12 -4.91
CA ILE A 90 22.27 -0.31 -3.77
C ILE A 90 20.96 0.46 -3.70
N VAL A 91 19.83 -0.25 -3.79
CA VAL A 91 18.50 0.33 -3.61
C VAL A 91 18.07 0.20 -2.15
N ARG A 92 18.06 1.32 -1.45
CA ARG A 92 17.90 1.41 0.01
C ARG A 92 16.43 1.44 0.44
N TYR A 93 16.21 1.18 1.71
CA TYR A 93 14.92 1.25 2.40
C TYR A 93 13.92 0.19 1.92
N ARG A 94 14.41 -1.02 1.65
CA ARG A 94 13.56 -2.15 1.31
C ARG A 94 13.13 -2.89 2.56
N THR A 95 11.94 -3.48 2.48
CA THR A 95 11.40 -4.31 3.56
C THR A 95 10.74 -5.52 2.93
N ARG A 96 11.18 -6.71 3.35
CA ARG A 96 10.62 -7.99 2.95
C ARG A 96 10.39 -8.83 4.20
N ASP A 97 9.19 -9.38 4.34
CA ASP A 97 8.81 -10.23 5.49
C ASP A 97 9.10 -9.61 6.87
N GLY A 98 8.96 -8.29 6.98
CA GLY A 98 9.19 -7.54 8.22
C GLY A 98 10.67 -7.26 8.54
N ALA A 99 11.61 -7.72 7.72
CA ALA A 99 13.03 -7.43 7.83
C ALA A 99 13.45 -6.26 6.93
N SER A 100 14.37 -5.43 7.42
CA SER A 100 15.04 -4.38 6.65
C SER A 100 16.08 -4.98 5.72
N GLY A 101 16.23 -4.40 4.53
CA GLY A 101 17.29 -4.78 3.61
C GLY A 101 17.39 -3.86 2.41
N VAL A 102 18.13 -4.30 1.41
CA VAL A 102 18.41 -3.56 0.19
C VAL A 102 18.21 -4.45 -1.02
N ASP A 103 17.83 -3.86 -2.16
CA ASP A 103 17.94 -4.55 -3.45
C ASP A 103 19.29 -4.22 -4.09
N VAL A 104 19.83 -5.20 -4.81
CA VAL A 104 21.15 -5.10 -5.46
C VAL A 104 20.95 -5.03 -6.96
N VAL A 105 21.22 -3.86 -7.53
CA VAL A 105 21.15 -3.64 -8.98
C VAL A 105 22.55 -3.69 -9.55
N VAL A 106 22.79 -4.56 -10.53
CA VAL A 106 24.08 -4.66 -11.21
C VAL A 106 23.88 -4.45 -12.71
N PRO A 107 24.55 -3.48 -13.34
CA PRO A 107 24.50 -3.34 -14.80
C PRO A 107 25.08 -4.57 -15.50
N LEU A 108 24.34 -5.13 -16.46
CA LEU A 108 24.78 -6.18 -17.36
C LEU A 108 25.15 -5.55 -18.69
N VAL A 109 26.45 -5.45 -18.99
CA VAL A 109 26.94 -4.87 -20.24
C VAL A 109 26.79 -5.91 -21.35
N THR A 110 25.92 -5.63 -22.32
CA THR A 110 25.66 -6.51 -23.45
C THR A 110 26.73 -6.37 -24.53
N GLY A 111 26.75 -7.28 -25.52
CA GLY A 111 27.81 -7.33 -26.53
C GLY A 111 27.92 -6.11 -27.46
N ASP A 112 26.91 -5.23 -27.46
CA ASP A 112 26.89 -3.94 -28.15
C ASP A 112 27.41 -2.76 -27.29
N GLY A 113 27.73 -3.03 -26.02
CA GLY A 113 28.23 -2.02 -25.06
C GLY A 113 27.13 -1.33 -24.24
N THR A 114 25.85 -1.57 -24.54
CA THR A 114 24.73 -1.02 -23.77
C THR A 114 24.57 -1.82 -22.47
N ALA A 115 24.35 -1.15 -21.33
CA ALA A 115 24.10 -1.80 -20.05
C ALA A 115 22.59 -1.98 -19.82
N LEU A 116 22.18 -3.21 -19.47
CA LEU A 116 20.87 -3.47 -18.91
C LEU A 116 20.97 -3.43 -17.39
N LEU A 117 20.17 -2.59 -16.73
CA LEU A 117 20.09 -2.64 -15.26
C LEU A 117 19.32 -3.88 -14.83
N VAL A 118 19.96 -4.73 -14.03
CA VAL A 118 19.36 -5.96 -13.49
C VAL A 118 19.24 -5.83 -11.98
N ASP A 119 18.02 -5.75 -11.47
CA ASP A 119 17.73 -5.96 -10.05
C ASP A 119 17.87 -7.45 -9.75
N ARG A 120 19.01 -7.84 -9.18
CA ARG A 120 19.32 -9.23 -8.84
C ARG A 120 18.53 -9.72 -7.63
N GLY A 121 17.91 -8.83 -6.88
CA GLY A 121 17.05 -9.12 -5.76
C GLY A 121 17.54 -8.57 -4.43
N TRP A 122 16.85 -9.01 -3.39
CA TRP A 122 16.92 -8.46 -2.05
C TRP A 122 17.87 -9.22 -1.13
N VAL A 123 18.53 -8.51 -0.22
CA VAL A 123 19.29 -9.07 0.89
C VAL A 123 19.00 -8.34 2.19
N ALA A 124 18.89 -9.09 3.29
CA ALA A 124 18.74 -8.53 4.62
C ALA A 124 19.99 -7.75 5.01
N ALA A 125 19.84 -6.44 5.29
CA ALA A 125 20.96 -5.54 5.50
C ALA A 125 20.54 -4.25 6.23
N ASP A 126 21.51 -3.50 6.75
CA ASP A 126 21.25 -2.16 7.26
C ASP A 126 21.14 -1.17 6.09
N ASN A 127 20.01 -0.47 6.01
CA ASN A 127 19.72 0.48 4.94
C ASN A 127 20.77 1.57 4.75
N ARG A 128 21.52 1.96 5.79
CA ARG A 128 22.42 3.13 5.75
C ARG A 128 23.91 2.80 5.72
N GLY A 129 24.29 1.52 5.74
CA GLY A 129 25.69 1.11 5.84
C GLY A 129 26.10 -0.04 4.92
N THR A 130 25.17 -0.58 4.13
CA THR A 130 25.49 -1.60 3.12
C THR A 130 25.94 -0.93 1.83
N ASP A 131 27.11 -1.35 1.35
CA ASP A 131 27.70 -0.95 0.08
C ASP A 131 27.89 -2.18 -0.84
N ALA A 132 28.33 -1.95 -2.08
CA ALA A 132 28.49 -2.99 -3.09
C ALA A 132 29.42 -4.16 -2.65
N GLY A 133 30.42 -3.88 -1.81
CA GLY A 133 31.34 -4.90 -1.30
C GLY A 133 30.74 -5.83 -0.22
N ASP A 134 29.58 -5.46 0.34
CA ASP A 134 28.94 -6.21 1.43
C ASP A 134 27.88 -7.20 0.92
N VAL A 135 27.59 -7.20 -0.38
CA VAL A 135 26.54 -8.02 -0.98
C VAL A 135 27.11 -9.17 -1.82
N PRO A 136 26.40 -10.30 -1.92
CA PRO A 136 26.81 -11.42 -2.76
C PRO A 136 27.13 -11.03 -4.22
N ALA A 137 28.34 -11.38 -4.65
CA ALA A 137 28.80 -11.14 -6.01
C ALA A 137 27.92 -11.87 -7.06
N PRO A 138 27.78 -11.31 -8.26
CA PRO A 138 27.19 -12.04 -9.38
C PRO A 138 28.12 -13.14 -9.89
N PRO A 139 27.63 -14.03 -10.76
CA PRO A 139 28.50 -14.98 -11.47
C PRO A 139 29.56 -14.24 -12.31
N GLU A 140 30.75 -14.83 -12.41
CA GLU A 140 31.83 -14.28 -13.25
C GLU A 140 31.63 -14.62 -14.73
N GLY A 141 32.09 -13.73 -15.61
CA GLY A 141 32.09 -13.94 -17.06
C GLY A 141 30.77 -13.59 -17.74
N GLU A 142 30.51 -14.25 -18.87
CA GLU A 142 29.28 -14.04 -19.64
C GLU A 142 28.10 -14.76 -18.99
N VAL A 143 27.03 -14.01 -18.76
CA VAL A 143 25.80 -14.46 -18.10
C VAL A 143 24.61 -14.17 -19.00
N THR A 144 23.70 -15.12 -19.09
CA THR A 144 22.37 -14.91 -19.68
C THR A 144 21.35 -14.72 -18.57
N VAL A 145 20.72 -13.55 -18.52
CA VAL A 145 19.65 -13.23 -17.58
C VAL A 145 18.29 -13.41 -18.23
N THR A 146 17.32 -13.81 -17.42
CA THR A 146 15.90 -13.77 -17.75
C THR A 146 15.16 -13.10 -16.61
N GLY A 147 14.24 -12.19 -16.91
CA GLY A 147 13.52 -11.46 -15.88
C GLY A 147 12.33 -10.66 -16.41
N TRP A 148 11.67 -9.94 -15.52
CA TRP A 148 10.56 -9.06 -15.88
C TRP A 148 11.06 -7.67 -16.24
N LEU A 149 10.71 -7.20 -17.43
CA LEU A 149 10.97 -5.82 -17.82
C LEU A 149 10.11 -4.87 -16.98
N ARG A 150 10.75 -3.90 -16.34
CA ARG A 150 10.13 -2.91 -15.46
C ARG A 150 10.39 -1.51 -15.98
N ARG A 151 9.43 -0.62 -15.74
CA ARG A 151 9.51 0.80 -16.06
C ARG A 151 10.27 1.54 -14.98
N ASP A 152 10.93 2.62 -15.36
CA ASP A 152 11.62 3.49 -14.42
C ASP A 152 10.67 4.14 -13.40
N ALA A 153 11.15 4.26 -12.17
CA ALA A 153 10.55 5.15 -11.20
C ALA A 153 10.81 6.61 -11.58
N THR A 154 10.05 7.53 -10.99
CA THR A 154 10.17 8.97 -11.22
C THR A 154 10.19 9.73 -9.89
N GLY A 155 10.71 10.97 -9.92
CA GLY A 155 10.77 11.86 -8.76
C GLY A 155 12.05 11.73 -7.92
N ASP A 156 12.10 12.42 -6.78
CA ASP A 156 13.33 12.60 -5.99
C ASP A 156 13.92 11.29 -5.42
N SER A 157 13.14 10.22 -5.36
CA SER A 157 13.61 8.92 -4.86
C SER A 157 14.58 8.22 -5.81
N THR A 158 14.68 8.67 -7.08
CA THR A 158 15.60 8.10 -8.07
C THR A 158 16.99 8.74 -8.04
N ALA A 159 17.18 9.81 -7.27
CA ALA A 159 18.48 10.45 -7.13
C ALA A 159 19.53 9.45 -6.62
N VAL A 160 20.62 9.34 -7.38
CA VAL A 160 21.75 8.47 -7.05
C VAL A 160 22.80 9.26 -6.28
N THR A 161 23.29 8.70 -5.18
CA THR A 161 24.38 9.25 -4.37
C THR A 161 25.20 8.10 -3.80
N ASP A 162 26.51 8.14 -4.00
CA ASP A 162 27.44 7.09 -3.55
C ASP A 162 26.98 5.69 -3.98
N GLN A 163 26.70 5.52 -5.29
CA GLN A 163 26.16 4.29 -5.88
C GLN A 163 24.94 3.72 -5.14
N SER A 164 24.10 4.60 -4.60
CA SER A 164 22.88 4.20 -3.92
C SER A 164 21.71 5.10 -4.25
N THR A 165 20.51 4.52 -4.24
CA THR A 165 19.26 5.21 -4.56
C THR A 165 18.12 4.65 -3.71
N ARG A 166 16.93 5.23 -3.79
CA ARG A 166 15.72 4.69 -3.14
C ARG A 166 14.75 4.07 -4.16
N SER A 167 14.96 4.32 -5.44
CA SER A 167 14.14 3.79 -6.53
C SER A 167 14.96 3.70 -7.81
N ILE A 168 14.72 2.65 -8.58
CA ILE A 168 15.48 2.37 -9.80
C ILE A 168 14.97 3.28 -10.92
N SER A 169 15.89 3.99 -11.56
CA SER A 169 15.67 4.68 -12.82
C SER A 169 16.92 4.47 -13.66
N SER A 170 16.75 3.84 -14.81
CA SER A 170 17.78 3.62 -15.80
C SER A 170 18.48 4.92 -16.17
N GLU A 171 17.71 5.97 -16.50
CA GLU A 171 18.23 7.29 -16.82
C GLU A 171 19.16 7.82 -15.70
N ARG A 172 18.67 7.88 -14.45
CA ARG A 172 19.46 8.45 -13.34
C ARG A 172 20.67 7.61 -12.94
N ILE A 173 20.55 6.29 -13.04
CA ILE A 173 21.65 5.37 -12.71
C ILE A 173 22.70 5.39 -13.84
N GLY A 174 22.27 5.35 -15.10
CA GLY A 174 23.16 5.48 -16.25
C GLY A 174 23.94 6.80 -16.24
N GLU A 175 23.27 7.92 -15.95
CA GLU A 175 23.93 9.22 -15.77
C GLU A 175 24.97 9.22 -14.63
N ALA A 176 24.65 8.59 -13.50
CA ALA A 176 25.53 8.57 -12.33
C ALA A 176 26.76 7.67 -12.53
N LEU A 177 26.63 6.64 -13.36
CA LEU A 177 27.70 5.67 -13.68
C LEU A 177 28.45 6.01 -14.97
N ASP A 178 28.00 7.01 -15.74
CA ASP A 178 28.52 7.34 -17.08
C ASP A 178 28.44 6.14 -18.05
N LEU A 179 27.31 5.41 -18.01
CA LEU A 179 27.06 4.22 -18.83
C LEU A 179 25.90 4.44 -19.81
N PRO A 180 26.01 4.00 -21.07
CA PRO A 180 24.86 3.88 -21.96
C PRO A 180 23.96 2.75 -21.45
N VAL A 181 22.68 3.04 -21.19
CA VAL A 181 21.75 2.05 -20.63
C VAL A 181 20.49 1.88 -21.45
N TYR A 182 19.97 0.66 -21.48
CA TYR A 182 18.61 0.41 -21.94
C TYR A 182 17.61 1.16 -21.06
N GLY A 183 16.49 1.56 -21.66
CA GLY A 183 15.36 2.09 -20.90
C GLY A 183 14.78 1.06 -19.93
N GLY A 184 14.51 1.50 -18.70
CA GLY A 184 13.96 0.63 -17.66
C GLY A 184 14.99 -0.33 -17.05
N PHE A 185 14.49 -1.32 -16.34
CA PHE A 185 15.32 -2.32 -15.67
C PHE A 185 14.66 -3.68 -15.71
N VAL A 186 15.39 -4.72 -15.30
CA VAL A 186 14.87 -6.08 -15.22
C VAL A 186 14.90 -6.58 -13.79
N ASP A 187 13.75 -7.00 -13.27
CA ASP A 187 13.68 -7.81 -12.06
C ASP A 187 14.11 -9.25 -12.40
N LEU A 188 15.22 -9.71 -11.83
CA LEU A 188 15.81 -10.99 -12.16
C LEU A 188 14.91 -12.17 -11.75
N ARG A 189 14.63 -13.07 -12.70
CA ARG A 189 14.00 -14.37 -12.44
C ARG A 189 15.02 -15.50 -12.38
N SER A 190 16.00 -15.48 -13.28
CA SER A 190 17.07 -16.47 -13.37
C SER A 190 18.26 -15.90 -14.11
N GLU A 191 19.45 -16.36 -13.75
CA GLU A 191 20.71 -16.08 -14.43
C GLU A 191 21.46 -17.40 -14.63
N ASP A 192 22.15 -17.53 -15.76
CA ASP A 192 22.98 -18.68 -16.12
C ASP A 192 24.37 -18.19 -16.57
N PRO A 193 25.47 -18.61 -15.91
CA PRO A 193 25.52 -19.50 -14.76
C PRO A 193 24.84 -18.94 -13.50
N GLU A 194 24.45 -19.82 -12.57
CA GLU A 194 23.92 -19.40 -11.26
C GLU A 194 25.04 -18.85 -10.35
N PRO A 195 24.74 -17.87 -9.47
CA PRO A 195 25.72 -17.35 -8.51
C PRO A 195 25.94 -18.33 -7.37
N ASP A 196 27.12 -18.25 -6.74
CA ASP A 196 27.43 -19.04 -5.53
C ASP A 196 26.44 -18.78 -4.39
N GLN A 197 25.96 -17.53 -4.28
CA GLN A 197 25.03 -17.07 -3.27
C GLN A 197 23.90 -16.27 -3.92
N PRO A 198 22.75 -16.89 -4.22
CA PRO A 198 21.63 -16.19 -4.84
C PRO A 198 20.94 -15.24 -3.85
N LEU A 199 20.54 -14.07 -4.36
CA LEU A 199 19.73 -13.10 -3.63
C LEU A 199 18.25 -13.48 -3.65
N ALA A 200 17.46 -12.90 -2.75
CA ALA A 200 16.03 -13.12 -2.71
C ALA A 200 15.36 -12.36 -3.87
N ARG A 201 15.09 -13.06 -4.97
CA ARG A 201 14.51 -12.51 -6.21
C ARG A 201 13.16 -11.83 -5.98
N ALA A 202 12.82 -10.88 -6.84
CA ALA A 202 11.50 -10.26 -6.86
C ALA A 202 10.40 -11.31 -7.08
N GLU A 203 9.21 -11.04 -6.57
CA GLU A 203 8.02 -11.88 -6.77
C GLU A 203 6.98 -11.10 -7.55
N LEU A 204 6.14 -11.81 -8.30
CA LEU A 204 4.99 -11.18 -8.94
C LEU A 204 4.07 -10.59 -7.86
N PRO A 205 3.50 -9.41 -8.10
CA PRO A 205 2.54 -8.84 -7.18
C PRO A 205 1.28 -9.70 -7.12
N GLU A 206 0.57 -9.66 -6.00
CA GLU A 206 -0.72 -10.34 -5.86
C GLU A 206 -1.73 -9.80 -6.89
N LEU A 207 -2.27 -10.68 -7.73
CA LEU A 207 -3.17 -10.31 -8.82
C LEU A 207 -4.65 -10.29 -8.41
N ASP A 208 -4.93 -10.23 -7.11
CA ASP A 208 -6.30 -10.02 -6.67
C ASP A 208 -6.79 -8.59 -6.94
N ASN A 209 -8.11 -8.47 -6.89
CA ASN A 209 -8.84 -7.23 -7.15
C ASN A 209 -8.98 -6.33 -5.91
N GLY A 210 -8.41 -6.75 -4.78
CA GLY A 210 -8.62 -6.13 -3.48
C GLY A 210 -10.09 -6.05 -3.05
N PRO A 211 -10.37 -5.30 -1.98
CA PRO A 211 -11.72 -5.15 -1.43
C PRO A 211 -12.57 -4.08 -2.13
N HIS A 212 -12.07 -3.44 -3.21
CA HIS A 212 -12.71 -2.29 -3.87
C HIS A 212 -14.16 -2.56 -4.29
N PHE A 213 -14.45 -3.77 -4.79
CA PHE A 213 -15.80 -4.18 -5.15
C PHE A 213 -16.77 -4.11 -3.95
N PHE A 214 -16.39 -4.70 -2.82
CA PHE A 214 -17.24 -4.74 -1.63
C PHE A 214 -17.39 -3.35 -0.99
N TYR A 215 -16.34 -2.53 -1.02
CA TYR A 215 -16.44 -1.15 -0.57
C TYR A 215 -17.36 -0.31 -1.46
N GLY A 216 -17.36 -0.53 -2.78
CA GLY A 216 -18.30 0.12 -3.69
C GLY A 216 -19.77 -0.20 -3.32
N LEU A 217 -20.07 -1.49 -3.13
CA LEU A 217 -21.40 -1.93 -2.68
C LEU A 217 -21.78 -1.38 -1.31
N GLN A 218 -20.82 -1.32 -0.37
CA GLN A 218 -21.04 -0.77 0.96
C GLN A 218 -21.46 0.70 0.90
N TRP A 219 -20.82 1.51 0.05
CA TRP A 219 -21.20 2.91 -0.12
C TRP A 219 -22.61 3.06 -0.67
N TRP A 220 -22.95 2.31 -1.71
CA TRP A 220 -24.31 2.32 -2.25
C TRP A 220 -25.35 1.86 -1.21
N PHE A 221 -25.01 0.87 -0.38
CA PHE A 221 -25.86 0.44 0.72
C PHE A 221 -26.11 1.57 1.74
N PHE A 222 -25.10 2.36 2.12
CA PHE A 222 -25.31 3.53 2.97
C PHE A 222 -26.22 4.60 2.34
N GLY A 223 -26.06 4.83 1.03
CA GLY A 223 -26.97 5.71 0.28
C GLY A 223 -28.43 5.21 0.33
N LEU A 224 -28.64 3.91 0.12
CA LEU A 224 -29.96 3.28 0.23
C LEU A 224 -30.53 3.35 1.65
N LEU A 225 -29.70 3.13 2.68
CA LEU A 225 -30.12 3.27 4.08
C LEU A 225 -30.52 4.71 4.43
N ALA A 226 -29.80 5.71 3.93
CA ALA A 226 -30.13 7.11 4.17
C ALA A 226 -31.50 7.46 3.56
N VAL A 227 -31.75 7.06 2.32
CA VAL A 227 -33.03 7.27 1.63
C VAL A 227 -34.15 6.46 2.28
N GLY A 228 -33.91 5.19 2.61
CA GLY A 228 -34.86 4.31 3.28
C GLY A 228 -35.23 4.80 4.67
N GLY A 229 -34.24 5.26 5.45
CA GLY A 229 -34.43 5.85 6.77
C GLY A 229 -35.25 7.13 6.72
N PHE A 230 -34.99 8.00 5.74
CA PHE A 230 -35.83 9.18 5.48
C PHE A 230 -37.29 8.79 5.18
N GLY A 231 -37.50 7.81 4.30
CA GLY A 231 -38.82 7.30 3.96
C GLY A 231 -39.56 6.69 5.16
N TYR A 232 -38.85 5.91 5.97
CA TYR A 232 -39.38 5.33 7.20
C TYR A 232 -39.81 6.40 8.21
N LEU A 233 -38.96 7.39 8.49
CA LEU A 233 -39.28 8.48 9.41
C LEU A 233 -40.46 9.31 8.90
N ALA A 234 -40.54 9.57 7.59
CA ALA A 234 -41.66 10.27 6.98
C ALA A 234 -42.97 9.48 7.13
N TRP A 235 -42.90 8.16 7.01
CA TRP A 235 -44.04 7.27 7.19
C TRP A 235 -44.47 7.14 8.65
N ASP A 236 -43.53 7.07 9.60
CA ASP A 236 -43.84 7.00 11.04
C ASP A 236 -44.50 8.29 11.54
N GLU A 237 -43.98 9.46 11.14
CA GLU A 237 -44.58 10.78 11.42
C GLU A 237 -46.02 10.87 10.87
N ARG A 238 -46.27 10.28 9.68
CA ARG A 238 -47.61 10.20 9.08
C ARG A 238 -48.54 9.26 9.85
N ARG A 239 -48.04 8.13 10.36
CA ARG A 239 -48.81 7.15 11.14
C ARG A 239 -49.12 7.61 12.56
N GLY A 240 -48.36 8.56 13.09
CA GLY A 240 -48.66 9.22 14.36
C GLY A 240 -48.56 8.28 15.55
N SER A 241 -47.50 7.48 15.65
CA SER A 241 -47.24 6.64 16.81
C SER A 241 -47.13 7.51 18.09
N PRO A 242 -48.07 7.41 19.06
CA PRO A 242 -47.89 8.03 20.36
C PRO A 242 -46.93 7.14 21.17
N GLY A 243 -45.63 7.34 20.97
CA GLY A 243 -44.61 6.40 21.45
C GLY A 243 -43.32 7.04 21.94
N ARG A 244 -43.41 8.08 22.79
CA ARG A 244 -42.42 8.46 23.84
C ARG A 244 -42.79 9.81 24.47
N ARG A 245 -43.98 9.87 25.09
CA ARG A 245 -44.29 10.84 26.15
C ARG A 245 -45.06 10.10 27.23
N GLY A 246 -44.34 9.44 28.12
CA GLY A 246 -44.89 8.80 29.30
C GLY A 246 -43.77 8.57 30.29
N GLY A 247 -43.58 9.51 31.22
CA GLY A 247 -42.58 9.38 32.27
C GLY A 247 -42.04 10.68 32.87
N ARG A 248 -42.89 11.69 33.14
CA ARG A 248 -42.57 12.68 34.18
C ARG A 248 -43.84 13.36 34.71
N GLY A 249 -44.10 13.17 35.99
CA GLY A 249 -45.00 14.00 36.79
C GLY A 249 -45.87 13.23 37.77
N GLY A 250 -45.42 13.11 39.02
CA GLY A 250 -46.27 12.63 40.12
C GLY A 250 -45.49 12.25 41.38
N ALA A 251 -44.86 13.22 42.05
CA ALA A 251 -44.69 13.17 43.51
C ALA A 251 -45.85 13.99 44.12
N PRO A 252 -46.38 13.59 45.28
CA PRO A 252 -45.92 14.25 46.50
C PRO A 252 -45.67 13.28 47.68
N ASP A 253 -45.27 13.92 48.76
CA ASP A 253 -44.35 13.55 49.83
C ASP A 253 -44.95 12.76 51.02
N ASP A 254 -44.04 12.33 51.90
CA ASP A 254 -44.19 12.00 53.33
C ASP A 254 -44.70 10.59 53.71
N THR A 255 -44.15 9.81 54.65
CA THR A 255 -43.14 9.97 55.73
C THR A 255 -42.55 8.59 56.04
N GLY A 256 -41.29 8.49 56.46
CA GLY A 256 -40.79 7.25 57.08
C GLY A 256 -39.27 7.06 57.06
N GLN A 257 -38.56 7.73 57.98
CA GLN A 257 -37.16 7.45 58.26
C GLN A 257 -36.94 5.96 58.56
N THR A 258 -35.98 5.34 57.87
CA THR A 258 -35.11 4.31 58.48
C THR A 258 -33.77 4.31 57.76
N VAL A 259 -32.75 4.80 58.48
CA VAL A 259 -31.34 4.69 58.14
C VAL A 259 -30.97 3.21 58.03
N ARG A 260 -30.43 2.78 56.88
CA ARG A 260 -29.72 1.51 56.75
C ARG A 260 -28.56 1.60 55.74
N ILE A 261 -27.42 2.04 56.29
CA ILE A 261 -26.07 1.47 56.17
C ILE A 261 -25.73 0.79 54.83
N MET A 262 -24.78 1.39 54.08
CA MET A 262 -24.09 0.77 52.94
C MET A 262 -23.35 -0.51 53.35
N PRO A 263 -23.42 -1.60 52.58
CA PRO A 263 -22.41 -2.66 52.64
C PRO A 263 -21.12 -2.23 51.92
N PRO A 264 -19.93 -2.62 52.40
CA PRO A 264 -18.67 -2.25 51.79
C PRO A 264 -18.43 -3.01 50.47
N SER A 265 -17.72 -2.34 49.57
CA SER A 265 -17.09 -2.90 48.37
C SER A 265 -16.07 -3.96 48.77
N THR A 266 -16.27 -5.21 48.35
CA THR A 266 -15.25 -6.27 48.42
C THR A 266 -15.27 -7.06 47.12
N GLY A 267 -14.13 -7.08 46.42
CA GLY A 267 -13.95 -7.86 45.20
C GLY A 267 -12.66 -7.54 44.44
N THR A 268 -11.52 -7.54 45.14
CA THR A 268 -10.18 -7.51 44.56
C THR A 268 -9.91 -8.84 43.83
N ILE A 269 -9.63 -8.79 42.54
CA ILE A 269 -9.03 -9.91 41.79
C ILE A 269 -7.52 -9.82 41.96
N THR A 270 -6.94 -10.83 42.62
CA THR A 270 -5.49 -11.01 42.76
C THR A 270 -4.88 -11.48 41.42
N PRO A 271 -3.80 -10.85 40.93
CA PRO A 271 -2.96 -11.45 39.90
C PRO A 271 -1.98 -12.44 40.55
N VAL A 272 -1.83 -13.61 39.93
CA VAL A 272 -0.80 -14.59 40.31
C VAL A 272 0.55 -14.04 39.86
N THR A 273 1.42 -13.77 40.82
CA THR A 273 2.82 -13.40 40.64
C THR A 273 3.66 -14.64 40.33
N ASN A 274 4.48 -14.57 39.28
CA ASN A 274 5.69 -15.37 39.18
C ASN A 274 6.88 -14.42 39.29
N ASP A 275 7.54 -14.44 40.45
CA ASP A 275 8.78 -13.71 40.70
C ASP A 275 9.96 -14.66 40.51
N ALA A 276 10.82 -14.35 39.53
CA ALA A 276 12.25 -14.65 39.61
C ALA A 276 13.00 -13.49 38.95
N ALA A 277 13.89 -12.90 39.74
CA ALA A 277 14.69 -11.69 39.54
C ALA A 277 15.61 -11.72 38.29
N GLY A 278 16.10 -10.59 37.75
CA GLY A 278 16.08 -9.25 38.29
C GLY A 278 16.68 -8.15 37.39
N ASP A 279 16.46 -6.93 37.87
CA ASP A 279 17.26 -5.69 37.81
C ASP A 279 18.18 -5.42 36.61
N SER A 280 17.84 -4.40 35.80
CA SER A 280 18.61 -3.12 35.75
C SER A 280 18.36 -2.29 34.48
N ARG A 281 17.64 -1.17 34.67
CA ARG A 281 18.01 0.21 34.30
C ARG A 281 18.27 0.67 32.83
N LYS A 282 17.59 1.79 32.54
CA LYS A 282 17.84 2.91 31.59
C LYS A 282 17.40 2.74 30.13
N ALA A 283 16.98 3.76 29.39
CA ALA A 283 16.36 5.08 29.62
C ALA A 283 16.05 5.61 28.20
N ALA A 284 14.78 5.84 27.84
CA ALA A 284 14.43 6.45 26.56
C ALA A 284 13.99 7.91 26.78
N THR A 285 14.89 8.84 26.45
CA THR A 285 14.60 10.27 26.32
C THR A 285 14.16 10.56 24.89
N ARG A 286 12.91 10.97 24.70
CA ARG A 286 12.46 11.69 23.50
C ARG A 286 12.76 13.18 23.66
N PRO A 287 13.11 13.91 22.59
CA PRO A 287 12.85 15.34 22.53
C PRO A 287 11.73 15.68 21.54
N ASN A 288 10.97 16.68 21.97
CA ASN A 288 9.85 17.37 21.37
C ASN A 288 10.11 17.96 19.97
N SER A 289 9.06 18.01 19.16
CA SER A 289 8.89 19.02 18.12
C SER A 289 8.18 20.25 18.69
N SER A 290 8.76 21.44 18.55
CA SER A 290 8.01 22.69 18.52
C SER A 290 8.89 23.82 17.99
N GLY A 291 8.41 24.52 16.96
CA GLY A 291 8.66 25.95 16.76
C GLY A 291 9.56 26.32 15.58
N SER A 292 8.95 26.57 14.43
CA SER A 292 9.40 27.60 13.48
C SER A 292 9.24 28.99 14.10
N PRO A 293 10.05 29.95 13.65
CA PRO A 293 9.49 31.08 12.90
C PRO A 293 9.88 31.06 11.41
#